data_AF-A0A399YH94-F1
#
_entry.id   AF-A0A399YH94-F1
#
_cell.length_a   1.000
_cell.length_b   1.000
_cell.length_c   1.000
_cell.angle_alpha   90.00
_cell.angle_beta   90.00
_cell.angle_gamma   90.00
#
_symmetry.space_group_name_H-M   'P 1'
#
loop_
_entity.id
_entity.type
_entity.pdbx_description
1 polymer ?
#
loop_
_entity_poly.entity_id
_entity_poly.type
_entity_poly.pdbx_seq_one_letter_code
_entity_poly.pdbx_strand_id
1 'polypeptide(L)'
;MFIRFINIINSCEAYMEERQIGATELRQKLTDVIQAVKEEKVAYVVETFGRPQVVIVELEEFRRLQQSRPEGAPMDAQALAAFGMWRERDDLDAAWLTRNREQWYSAWQVSEDAGE
;
A
#
# COMPACT_ATOMS: atom_id res chain seq x y z
N MET A 1 0.96 6.02 11.21
CA MET A 1 1.82 5.52 10.12
C MET A 1 2.91 4.55 10.61
N PHE A 2 3.50 4.77 11.79
CA PHE A 2 4.50 3.89 12.42
C PHE A 2 4.08 2.42 12.62
N ILE A 3 2.80 2.15 12.95
CA ILE A 3 2.30 0.78 13.21
C ILE A 3 2.33 -0.10 11.95
N ARG A 4 2.27 0.48 10.74
CA ARG A 4 2.36 -0.27 9.47
C ARG A 4 3.79 -0.73 9.15
N PHE A 5 4.79 -0.01 9.61
CA PHE A 5 6.21 -0.29 9.34
C PHE A 5 6.73 -1.46 10.18
N ILE A 6 6.41 -1.44 11.48
CA ILE A 6 6.75 -2.53 12.41
C ILE A 6 6.07 -3.84 12.01
N ASN A 7 4.83 -3.78 11.49
CA ASN A 7 4.11 -5.00 11.10
C ASN A 7 4.66 -5.66 9.83
N ILE A 8 5.21 -4.90 8.87
CA ILE A 8 5.85 -5.49 7.68
C ILE A 8 7.17 -6.17 8.08
N ILE A 9 7.94 -5.54 8.97
CA ILE A 9 9.20 -6.09 9.49
C ILE A 9 8.92 -7.34 10.35
N ASN A 10 7.98 -7.27 11.30
CA ASN A 10 7.61 -8.40 12.16
C ASN A 10 6.97 -9.58 11.39
N SER A 11 6.37 -9.35 10.22
CA SER A 11 5.91 -10.44 9.34
C SER A 11 7.02 -11.04 8.47
N CYS A 12 8.09 -10.30 8.20
CA CYS A 12 9.30 -10.79 7.51
C CYS A 12 10.25 -11.55 8.44
N GLU A 13 10.15 -11.33 9.75
CA GLU A 13 11.07 -11.81 10.81
C GLU A 13 11.21 -13.34 10.85
N ALA A 14 10.33 -14.10 10.19
CA ALA A 14 10.40 -15.55 10.20
C ALA A 14 11.46 -16.15 9.25
N TYR A 15 11.86 -15.49 8.15
CA TYR A 15 12.66 -16.19 7.11
C TYR A 15 13.63 -15.36 6.25
N MET A 16 13.78 -14.04 6.43
CA MET A 16 14.70 -13.24 5.60
C MET A 16 15.74 -12.48 6.41
N GLU A 17 16.97 -12.46 5.92
CA GLU A 17 18.05 -11.67 6.49
C GLU A 17 17.76 -10.18 6.24
N GLU A 18 17.83 -9.37 7.29
CA GLU A 18 17.61 -7.92 7.23
C GLU A 18 18.94 -7.17 7.18
N ARG A 19 19.09 -6.27 6.21
CA ARG A 19 20.28 -5.42 6.08
C ARG A 19 19.88 -3.94 6.08
N GLN A 20 20.62 -3.13 6.81
CA GLN A 20 20.39 -1.68 6.86
C GLN A 20 21.28 -0.98 5.84
N ILE A 21 20.73 0.01 5.14
CA ILE A 21 21.47 0.84 4.19
C ILE A 21 21.05 2.30 4.31
N GLY A 22 22.02 3.22 4.32
CA GLY A 22 21.72 4.65 4.31
C GLY A 22 21.16 5.11 2.96
N ALA A 23 20.26 6.09 2.95
CA ALA A 23 19.68 6.62 1.71
C ALA A 23 20.72 7.09 0.67
N THR A 24 21.84 7.67 1.14
CA THR A 24 22.95 8.08 0.27
C THR A 24 23.67 6.88 -0.34
N GLU A 25 23.90 5.83 0.45
CA GLU A 25 24.58 4.62 0.00
C GLU A 25 23.71 3.81 -0.97
N LEU A 26 22.39 3.76 -0.71
CA LEU A 26 21.42 3.20 -1.65
C LEU A 26 21.50 3.88 -3.02
N ARG A 27 21.60 5.21 -3.06
CA ARG A 27 21.71 5.94 -4.32
C ARG A 27 22.97 5.57 -5.11
N GLN A 28 24.07 5.29 -4.41
CA GLN A 28 25.35 4.94 -5.02
C GLN A 28 25.39 3.49 -5.49
N LYS A 29 24.71 2.57 -4.79
CA LYS A 29 24.77 1.12 -5.02
C LYS A 29 23.41 0.51 -5.38
N LEU A 30 22.52 1.30 -6.01
CA LEU A 30 21.14 0.89 -6.25
C LEU A 30 21.04 -0.45 -7.01
N THR A 31 21.85 -0.60 -8.05
CA THR A 31 21.87 -1.82 -8.88
C THR A 31 22.26 -3.04 -8.06
N ASP A 32 23.33 -2.93 -7.26
CA ASP A 32 23.84 -4.01 -6.41
C ASP A 32 22.79 -4.42 -5.37
N VAL A 33 22.09 -3.45 -4.77
CA VAL A 33 21.02 -3.69 -3.81
C VAL A 33 19.85 -4.43 -4.46
N ILE A 34 19.40 -4.01 -5.64
CA ILE A 34 18.32 -4.69 -6.35
C ILE A 34 18.72 -6.13 -6.70
N GLN A 35 19.97 -6.32 -7.13
CA GLN A 35 20.48 -7.64 -7.47
C GLN A 35 20.58 -8.54 -6.23
N ALA A 36 21.09 -8.03 -5.11
CA ALA A 36 21.15 -8.75 -3.84
C ALA A 36 19.75 -9.13 -3.32
N VAL A 37 18.77 -8.22 -3.40
CA VAL A 37 17.37 -8.51 -3.02
C VAL A 37 16.81 -9.66 -3.87
N LYS A 38 17.14 -9.72 -5.16
CA LYS A 38 16.65 -10.74 -6.09
C LYS A 38 17.36 -12.09 -5.93
N GLU A 39 18.67 -12.10 -5.73
CA GLU A 39 19.47 -13.33 -5.68
C GLU A 39 19.55 -13.93 -4.28
N GLU A 40 19.74 -13.09 -3.26
CA GLU A 40 19.98 -13.52 -1.87
C GLU A 40 18.68 -13.55 -1.04
N LYS A 41 17.56 -13.04 -1.56
CA LYS A 41 16.27 -12.90 -0.83
C LYS A 41 16.43 -12.15 0.49
N VAL A 42 17.20 -11.08 0.45
CA VAL A 42 17.50 -10.21 1.59
C VAL A 42 16.56 -8.99 1.57
N ALA A 43 16.10 -8.56 2.75
CA ALA A 43 15.33 -7.33 2.89
C ALA A 43 16.26 -6.16 3.26
N TYR A 44 16.19 -5.06 2.49
CA TYR A 44 16.99 -3.86 2.79
C TYR A 44 16.13 -2.78 3.43
N VAL A 45 16.47 -2.41 4.67
CA VAL A 45 15.86 -1.27 5.37
C VAL A 45 16.66 -0.02 5.06
N VAL A 46 16.03 0.92 4.36
CA VAL A 46 16.61 2.20 3.99
C VAL A 46 16.41 3.19 5.13
N GLU A 47 17.52 3.66 5.67
CA GLU A 47 17.54 4.65 6.73
C GLU A 47 17.93 6.04 6.24
N THR A 48 17.20 7.04 6.71
CA THR A 48 17.50 8.45 6.46
C THR A 48 17.60 9.16 7.80
N PHE A 49 18.78 9.72 8.12
CA PHE A 49 19.06 10.37 9.41
C PHE A 49 18.81 9.46 10.63
N GLY A 50 19.23 8.20 10.55
CA GLY A 50 19.06 7.22 11.65
C GLY A 50 17.60 6.82 11.88
N ARG A 51 16.72 7.06 10.90
CA ARG A 51 15.31 6.64 10.94
C ARG A 51 15.01 5.74 9.74
N PRO A 52 14.49 4.53 9.96
CA PRO A 52 14.04 3.67 8.86
C PRO A 52 12.85 4.32 8.16
N GLN A 53 12.94 4.49 6.84
CA GLN A 53 11.93 5.16 6.02
C GLN A 53 11.33 4.30 4.92
N VAL A 54 12.10 3.39 4.34
CA VAL A 54 11.68 2.53 3.22
C VAL A 54 12.23 1.13 3.44
N VAL A 55 11.52 0.10 3.02
CA VAL A 55 12.03 -1.28 2.95
C VAL A 55 11.98 -1.72 1.50
N ILE A 56 13.07 -2.30 1.01
CA ILE A 56 13.18 -2.90 -0.31
C ILE A 56 13.16 -4.41 -0.13
N VAL A 57 12.21 -5.06 -0.78
CA VAL A 57 11.99 -6.51 -0.76
C VAL A 57 11.71 -7.00 -2.17
N GLU A 58 11.83 -8.30 -2.38
CA GLU A 58 11.41 -8.94 -3.62
C GLU A 58 9.90 -8.76 -3.85
N LEU A 59 9.51 -8.59 -5.13
CA LEU A 59 8.11 -8.36 -5.51
C LEU A 59 7.19 -9.53 -5.11
N GLU A 60 7.65 -10.77 -5.24
CA GLU A 60 6.87 -11.95 -4.84
C GLU A 60 6.62 -11.96 -3.33
N GLU A 61 7.62 -11.57 -2.56
CA GLU A 61 7.50 -11.49 -1.10
C GLU A 61 6.57 -10.35 -0.69
N PHE A 62 6.66 -9.19 -1.35
CA PHE A 62 5.68 -8.12 -1.16
C PHE A 62 4.24 -8.58 -1.44
N ARG A 63 4.03 -9.38 -2.50
CA ARG A 63 2.71 -9.94 -2.82
C ARG A 63 2.23 -10.93 -1.75
N ARG A 64 3.12 -11.80 -1.25
CA ARG A 64 2.82 -12.71 -0.13
C ARG A 64 2.48 -11.95 1.14
N LEU A 65 3.20 -10.88 1.47
CA LEU A 65 2.93 -10.01 2.61
C LEU A 65 1.61 -9.25 2.46
N GLN A 66 1.25 -8.84 1.24
CA GLN A 66 -0.08 -8.27 0.98
C GLN A 66 -1.21 -9.29 1.19
N GLN A 67 -1.00 -10.55 0.77
CA GLN A 67 -2.00 -11.61 0.85
C GLN A 67 -2.12 -12.22 2.25
N SER A 68 -1.02 -12.28 2.99
CA SER A 68 -0.96 -12.75 4.39
C SER A 68 -1.36 -11.66 5.38
N ARG A 69 -1.58 -10.42 4.92
CA ARG A 69 -2.27 -9.43 5.72
C ARG A 69 -3.60 -10.05 6.14
N PRO A 70 -3.84 -10.26 7.45
CA PRO A 70 -5.12 -10.79 7.89
C PRO A 70 -6.21 -9.87 7.34
N GLU A 71 -7.11 -10.47 6.57
CA GLU A 71 -8.37 -9.88 6.19
C GLU A 71 -9.07 -9.46 7.50
N GLY A 72 -9.09 -8.16 7.80
CA GLY A 72 -9.50 -7.64 9.11
C GLY A 72 -8.41 -6.89 9.87
N ALA A 73 -7.95 -5.77 9.31
CA ALA A 73 -7.53 -4.65 10.16
C ALA A 73 -8.80 -3.86 10.56
N PRO A 74 -8.86 -3.20 11.73
CA PRO A 74 -10.06 -2.56 12.31
C PRO A 74 -10.78 -1.53 11.43
N MET A 75 -10.18 -1.18 10.30
CA MET A 75 -10.73 -0.29 9.28
C MET A 75 -11.93 -0.92 8.56
N ASP A 76 -11.96 -2.24 8.35
CA ASP A 76 -13.14 -2.91 7.76
C ASP A 76 -14.28 -2.96 8.77
N ALA A 77 -13.98 -3.25 10.04
CA ALA A 77 -14.97 -3.20 11.12
C ALA A 77 -15.50 -1.77 11.35
N GLN A 78 -14.63 -0.74 11.29
CA GLN A 78 -15.04 0.65 11.39
C GLN A 78 -15.81 1.11 10.14
N ALA A 79 -15.42 0.68 8.94
CA ALA A 79 -16.15 0.99 7.72
C ALA A 79 -17.51 0.29 7.69
N LEU A 80 -17.60 -0.96 8.14
CA LEU A 80 -18.87 -1.67 8.35
C LEU A 80 -19.72 -0.99 9.42
N ALA A 81 -19.13 -0.54 10.53
CA ALA A 81 -19.88 0.17 11.58
C ALA A 81 -20.39 1.55 11.10
N ALA A 82 -19.59 2.29 10.33
CA ALA A 82 -19.94 3.63 9.88
C ALA A 82 -20.81 3.64 8.62
N PHE A 83 -20.60 2.69 7.70
CA PHE A 83 -21.20 2.69 6.36
C PHE A 83 -21.95 1.39 6.03
N GLY A 84 -21.99 0.40 6.93
CA GLY A 84 -22.70 -0.86 6.70
C GLY A 84 -24.19 -0.67 6.43
N MET A 85 -24.81 0.33 7.05
CA MET A 85 -26.21 0.71 6.79
C MET A 85 -26.47 1.15 5.33
N TRP A 86 -25.43 1.57 4.60
CA TRP A 86 -25.53 1.90 3.17
C TRP A 86 -25.32 0.67 2.29
N ARG A 87 -24.64 -0.38 2.80
CA ARG A 87 -24.41 -1.61 2.04
C ARG A 87 -25.67 -2.47 1.91
N GLU A 88 -26.53 -2.42 2.92
CA GLU A 88 -27.78 -3.20 2.97
C GLU A 88 -28.96 -2.51 2.30
N ARG A 89 -28.72 -1.37 1.64
CA ARG A 89 -29.75 -0.63 0.92
C ARG A 89 -29.97 -1.20 -0.46
N ASP A 90 -31.15 -1.79 -0.66
CA ASP A 90 -31.56 -2.41 -1.92
C ASP A 90 -31.63 -1.40 -3.09
N ASP A 91 -31.74 -0.10 -2.81
CA ASP A 91 -31.79 0.97 -3.82
C ASP A 91 -30.39 1.41 -4.31
N LEU A 92 -29.31 0.95 -3.65
CA LEU A 92 -27.93 1.21 -4.03
C LEU A 92 -27.35 0.05 -4.86
N ASP A 93 -28.05 -0.29 -5.93
CA ASP A 93 -27.67 -1.36 -6.84
C ASP A 93 -26.58 -0.94 -7.86
N ALA A 94 -26.13 -1.90 -8.68
CA ALA A 94 -25.14 -1.66 -9.71
C ALA A 94 -25.59 -0.59 -10.73
N ALA A 95 -26.89 -0.50 -11.01
CA ALA A 95 -27.42 0.50 -11.94
C ALA A 95 -27.42 1.90 -11.33
N TRP A 96 -27.69 2.04 -10.03
CA TRP A 96 -27.56 3.28 -9.27
C TRP A 96 -26.12 3.77 -9.23
N LEU A 97 -25.15 2.87 -9.02
CA LEU A 97 -23.72 3.20 -9.03
C LEU A 97 -23.25 3.69 -10.40
N THR A 98 -23.70 3.05 -11.49
CA THR A 98 -23.34 3.45 -12.86
C THR A 98 -23.89 4.83 -13.18
N ARG A 99 -25.19 5.09 -12.93
CA ARG A 99 -25.80 6.41 -13.15
C ARG A 99 -25.11 7.52 -12.35
N ASN A 100 -24.76 7.25 -11.10
CA ASN A 100 -24.04 8.23 -10.28
C ASN A 100 -22.64 8.50 -10.83
N ARG A 101 -21.86 7.48 -11.22
CA ARG A 101 -20.54 7.71 -11.83
C ARG A 101 -20.64 8.58 -13.07
N GLU A 102 -21.58 8.30 -13.96
CA GLU A 102 -21.81 9.07 -15.19
C GLU A 102 -22.14 10.54 -14.89
N GLN A 103 -22.99 10.80 -13.89
CA GLN A 103 -23.28 12.17 -13.44
C GLN A 103 -22.07 12.89 -12.82
N TRP A 104 -21.23 12.16 -12.08
CA TRP A 104 -20.03 12.75 -11.50
C TRP A 104 -19.00 13.08 -12.58
N TYR A 105 -18.80 12.21 -13.57
CA TYR A 105 -17.88 12.50 -14.67
C TYR A 105 -18.35 13.67 -15.55
N SER A 106 -19.65 13.81 -15.80
CA SER A 106 -20.17 14.95 -16.56
C SER A 106 -20.07 16.28 -15.78
N ALA A 107 -20.28 16.26 -14.47
CA ALA A 107 -20.10 17.44 -13.63
C ALA A 107 -18.64 17.93 -13.57
N TRP A 108 -17.67 17.02 -13.66
CA TRP A 108 -16.24 17.37 -13.71
C TRP A 108 -15.82 17.92 -15.08
N GLN A 109 -16.31 17.35 -16.19
CA GLN A 109 -16.04 17.89 -17.53
C GLN A 109 -16.59 19.30 -17.74
N VAL A 110 -17.79 19.59 -17.25
CA VAL A 110 -18.38 20.94 -17.34
C VAL A 110 -17.55 22.00 -16.59
N SER A 111 -16.77 21.60 -15.59
CA SER A 111 -15.88 22.52 -14.87
C SER A 111 -14.53 22.76 -15.57
N GLU A 112 -14.08 21.85 -16.43
CA GLU A 112 -12.88 22.05 -17.26
C GLU A 112 -13.18 22.95 -18.47
N ASP A 113 -14.37 22.82 -19.06
CA ASP A 113 -14.80 23.64 -20.21
C ASP A 113 -15.29 25.05 -19.84
N ALA A 114 -15.51 25.34 -18.55
CA ALA A 114 -15.94 26.66 -18.06
C ALA A 114 -14.76 27.60 -17.69
N GLY A 115 -13.52 27.16 -17.95
CA GLY A 115 -12.28 27.86 -17.61
C GLY A 115 -11.49 28.40 -18.80
N GLU A 116 -12.10 28.56 -19.98
CA GLU A 116 -11.49 29.17 -21.18
C GLU A 116 -12.14 30.49 -21.57
#